data_AF-A0A177QH35-F1
#
_entry.id   AF-A0A177QH35-F1
#
_cell.length_a   1.000
_cell.length_b   1.000
_cell.length_c   1.000
_cell.angle_alpha   90.00
_cell.angle_beta   90.00
_cell.angle_gamma   90.00
#
_symmetry.space_group_name_H-M   'P 1'
#
loop_
_entity.id
_entity.type
_entity.pdbx_description
1 polymer ?
#
loop_
_entity_poly.entity_id
_entity_poly.type
_entity_poly.pdbx_seq_one_letter_code
_entity_poly.pdbx_strand_id
1 'polypeptide(L)'
;MFRLFAGLQTTSIPHIYGVGDLIGAPGLASSAMEQGQRAVCHALGLPVGHAADIIPVGVYTIPEMASIGLDETAARKRYREVVIGLAKFHEIARGQISDIRNGLLKMVADPTGECLRGVQIIGEGATELIHVDQMALQHAARIDSFVENIFNFPTLAETYRVAALDIVGQRQKRLISTAA
;
A
#
# COMPACT_ATOMS: atom_id res chain seq x y z
N MET A 1 6.41 -4.22 31.91
CA MET A 1 6.31 -3.89 30.47
C MET A 1 6.75 -5.13 29.70
N PHE A 2 5.84 -5.76 28.94
CA PHE A 2 6.18 -6.95 28.14
C PHE A 2 7.12 -6.53 27.01
N ARG A 3 8.34 -7.07 27.01
CA ARG A 3 9.32 -6.84 25.94
C ARG A 3 9.23 -8.04 25.00
N LEU A 4 8.74 -7.82 23.78
CA LEU A 4 8.58 -8.88 22.79
C LEU A 4 9.79 -8.92 21.87
N PHE A 5 10.19 -10.11 21.46
CA PHE A 5 11.16 -10.26 20.37
C PHE A 5 10.41 -10.19 19.03
N ALA A 6 10.73 -9.15 18.26
CA ALA A 6 10.09 -8.88 16.98
C ALA A 6 10.17 -10.11 16.06
N GLY A 7 9.02 -10.54 15.54
CA GLY A 7 8.90 -11.60 14.54
C GLY A 7 8.35 -12.94 15.05
N LEU A 8 8.57 -13.31 16.31
CA LEU A 8 8.16 -14.62 16.87
C LEU A 8 7.08 -14.53 17.96
N GLN A 9 6.67 -13.30 18.33
CA GLN A 9 5.59 -13.04 19.28
C GLN A 9 5.82 -13.61 20.69
N THR A 10 7.08 -13.84 21.07
CA THR A 10 7.45 -14.38 22.38
C THR A 10 7.69 -13.27 23.40
N THR A 11 7.26 -13.51 24.64
CA THR A 11 7.54 -12.64 25.79
C THR A 11 8.92 -12.94 26.39
N SER A 12 9.25 -12.29 27.51
CA SER A 12 10.43 -12.65 28.32
C SER A 12 10.36 -14.08 28.89
N ILE A 13 9.19 -14.72 28.90
CA ILE A 13 8.99 -16.11 29.27
C ILE A 13 8.84 -16.91 27.95
N PRO A 14 9.78 -17.81 27.59
CA PRO A 14 9.87 -18.37 26.23
C PRO A 14 8.63 -19.12 25.70
N HIS A 15 7.80 -19.67 26.59
CA HIS A 15 6.60 -20.43 26.25
C HIS A 15 5.31 -19.60 26.36
N ILE A 16 5.41 -18.30 26.63
CA ILE A 16 4.28 -17.37 26.69
C ILE A 16 4.39 -16.39 25.52
N TYR A 17 3.27 -16.24 24.81
CA TYR A 17 3.14 -15.43 23.60
C TYR A 17 2.19 -14.26 23.83
N GLY A 18 2.37 -13.18 23.07
CA GLY A 18 1.44 -12.06 23.00
C GLY A 18 1.19 -11.67 21.56
N VAL A 19 -0.08 -11.39 21.21
CA VAL A 19 -0.51 -11.01 19.85
C VAL A 19 -1.63 -9.98 19.90
N GLY A 20 -1.91 -9.34 18.76
CA GLY A 20 -2.96 -8.36 18.57
C GLY A 20 -2.70 -7.06 19.32
N ASP A 21 -3.76 -6.34 19.65
CA ASP A 21 -3.67 -4.99 20.23
C ASP A 21 -2.87 -4.94 21.54
N LEU A 22 -2.74 -6.07 22.24
CA LEU A 22 -1.89 -6.21 23.43
C LEU A 22 -0.43 -5.85 23.18
N ILE A 23 0.07 -6.06 21.95
CA ILE A 23 1.49 -5.88 21.60
C ILE A 23 1.80 -4.53 20.97
N GLY A 24 0.79 -3.67 20.80
CA GLY A 24 0.91 -2.33 20.25
C GLY A 24 0.35 -2.19 18.83
N ALA A 25 0.55 -0.99 18.26
CA ALA A 25 0.04 -0.63 16.95
C ALA A 25 0.81 -1.30 15.78
N PRO A 26 0.17 -1.50 14.61
CA PRO A 26 -1.22 -1.16 14.30
C PRO A 26 -2.22 -2.19 14.84
N GLY A 27 -3.22 -1.72 15.59
CA GLY A 27 -4.30 -2.56 16.13
C GLY A 27 -5.33 -2.90 15.05
N LEU A 28 -5.04 -3.93 14.25
CA LEU A 28 -5.86 -4.39 13.13
C LEU A 28 -6.14 -5.88 13.27
N ALA A 29 -7.39 -6.27 13.02
CA ALA A 29 -7.79 -7.68 13.08
C ALA A 29 -6.93 -8.56 12.15
N SER A 30 -6.65 -8.11 10.93
CA SER A 30 -5.80 -8.83 9.97
C SER A 30 -4.36 -9.01 10.48
N SER A 31 -3.78 -7.98 11.12
CA SER A 31 -2.46 -8.08 11.74
C SER A 31 -2.46 -9.05 12.92
N ALA A 32 -3.49 -9.00 13.78
CA ALA A 32 -3.63 -9.89 14.92
C ALA A 32 -3.77 -11.37 14.49
N MET A 33 -4.51 -11.63 13.41
CA MET A 33 -4.65 -12.99 12.83
C MET A 33 -3.30 -13.55 12.34
N GLU A 34 -2.54 -12.76 11.59
CA GLU A 34 -1.19 -13.14 11.12
C GLU A 34 -0.22 -13.36 12.29
N GLN A 35 -0.24 -12.48 13.29
CA GLN A 35 0.57 -12.64 14.50
C GLN A 35 0.21 -13.92 15.26
N GLY A 36 -1.09 -14.25 15.36
CA GLY A 36 -1.58 -15.49 15.97
C GLY A 36 -1.10 -16.74 15.24
N GLN A 37 -1.20 -16.74 13.90
CA GLN A 37 -0.70 -17.85 13.07
C GLN A 37 0.81 -18.07 13.32
N ARG A 38 1.59 -17.00 13.30
CA ARG A 38 3.05 -17.05 13.51
C ARG A 38 3.42 -17.54 14.91
N ALA A 39 2.70 -17.11 15.93
CA ALA A 39 2.90 -17.59 17.31
C ALA A 39 2.67 -19.10 17.41
N VAL A 40 1.61 -19.62 16.77
CA VAL A 40 1.33 -21.06 16.73
C VAL A 40 2.40 -21.82 15.94
N CYS A 41 2.81 -21.32 14.77
CA CYS A 41 3.89 -21.94 14.01
C CYS A 41 5.19 -22.03 14.83
N HIS A 42 5.56 -20.96 15.51
CA HIS A 42 6.72 -20.97 16.41
C HIS A 42 6.55 -21.98 17.55
N ALA A 43 5.39 -22.00 18.22
CA ALA A 43 5.11 -22.92 19.32
C ALA A 43 5.19 -24.40 18.91
N LEU A 44 4.87 -24.70 17.64
CA LEU A 44 4.91 -26.05 17.08
C LEU A 44 6.22 -26.38 16.37
N GLY A 45 7.20 -25.47 16.34
CA GLY A 45 8.46 -25.65 15.60
C GLY A 45 8.28 -25.71 14.08
N LEU A 46 7.19 -25.15 13.56
CA LEU A 46 6.92 -25.06 12.12
C LEU A 46 7.68 -23.88 11.50
N PRO A 47 8.05 -23.97 10.20
CA PRO A 47 8.66 -22.85 9.50
C PRO A 47 7.77 -21.60 9.55
N VAL A 48 8.39 -20.46 9.84
CA VAL A 48 7.74 -19.14 9.80
C VAL A 48 8.42 -18.31 8.71
N GLY A 49 7.64 -17.82 7.75
CA GLY A 49 8.13 -16.95 6.69
C GLY A 49 8.54 -15.56 7.19
N HIS A 50 8.97 -14.68 6.29
CA HIS A 50 9.26 -13.29 6.64
C HIS A 50 7.98 -12.52 6.98
N ALA A 51 8.07 -11.57 7.91
CA ALA A 51 6.90 -10.78 8.29
C ALA A 51 6.62 -9.76 7.19
N ALA A 52 5.36 -9.49 6.89
CA ALA A 52 5.04 -8.30 6.11
C ALA A 52 5.24 -7.06 7.00
N ASP A 53 6.22 -6.22 6.65
CA ASP A 53 6.46 -4.95 7.36
C ASP A 53 5.49 -3.84 6.92
N ILE A 54 4.73 -4.10 5.85
CA ILE A 54 3.82 -3.14 5.24
C ILE A 54 2.42 -3.74 5.30
N ILE A 55 1.53 -3.08 6.04
CA ILE A 55 0.17 -3.54 6.31
C ILE A 55 -0.80 -2.51 5.72
N PRO A 56 -1.77 -2.91 4.88
CA PRO A 56 -2.81 -2.01 4.41
C PRO A 56 -3.77 -1.65 5.55
N VAL A 57 -4.28 -0.42 5.51
CA VAL A 57 -5.33 0.09 6.39
C VAL A 57 -6.56 0.40 5.56
N GLY A 58 -7.73 -0.07 6.00
CA GLY A 58 -9.03 0.21 5.38
C GLY A 58 -9.98 0.90 6.35
N VAL A 59 -10.80 1.81 5.82
CA VAL A 59 -11.90 2.48 6.52
C VAL A 59 -13.17 2.30 5.67
N TYR A 60 -14.15 1.59 6.22
CA TYR A 60 -15.36 1.13 5.53
C TYR A 60 -16.51 2.15 5.59
N THR A 61 -16.20 3.42 5.32
CA THR A 61 -17.20 4.48 5.14
C THR A 61 -17.85 4.39 3.74
N ILE A 62 -18.76 5.32 3.44
CA ILE A 62 -19.32 5.49 2.09
C ILE A 62 -18.88 6.86 1.55
N PRO A 63 -17.94 6.92 0.58
CA PRO A 63 -17.18 5.81 0.02
C PRO A 63 -16.11 5.26 0.98
N GLU A 64 -15.58 4.08 0.68
CA GLU A 64 -14.47 3.47 1.40
C GLU A 64 -13.19 4.29 1.23
N MET A 65 -12.26 4.12 2.17
CA MET A 65 -10.89 4.63 2.05
C MET A 65 -9.91 3.52 2.38
N ALA A 66 -8.78 3.49 1.67
CA ALA A 66 -7.68 2.58 1.95
C ALA A 66 -6.33 3.28 1.79
N SER A 67 -5.34 2.85 2.56
CA SER A 67 -3.99 3.40 2.52
C SER A 67 -2.95 2.33 2.82
N ILE A 68 -1.80 2.43 2.16
CA ILE A 68 -0.64 1.58 2.42
C ILE A 68 0.66 2.31 2.12
N GLY A 69 1.71 2.02 2.88
CA GLY A 69 3.02 2.66 2.73
C GLY A 69 3.03 4.11 3.23
N LEU A 70 3.86 4.95 2.59
CA LEU A 70 3.96 6.36 2.94
C LEU A 70 2.81 7.17 2.34
N ASP A 71 2.13 7.94 3.19
CA ASP A 71 1.36 9.08 2.71
C ASP A 71 2.29 10.22 2.24
N GLU A 72 1.71 11.19 1.55
CA GLU A 72 2.45 12.32 1.00
C GLU A 72 3.15 13.16 2.08
N THR A 73 2.54 13.35 3.25
CA THR A 73 3.12 14.13 4.35
C THR A 73 4.36 13.44 4.92
N ALA A 74 4.26 12.14 5.18
CA ALA A 74 5.34 11.29 5.65
C ALA A 74 6.46 11.17 4.59
N ALA A 75 6.08 11.05 3.32
CA ALA A 75 7.05 10.98 2.23
C ALA A 75 7.80 12.31 2.04
N ARG A 76 7.12 13.46 2.09
CA ARG A 76 7.77 14.78 2.08
C ARG A 76 8.66 14.99 3.29
N LYS A 77 8.26 14.53 4.49
CA LYS A 77 9.12 14.57 5.67
C LYS A 77 10.40 13.74 5.49
N ARG A 78 10.31 12.59 4.81
CA ARG A 78 11.44 11.68 4.57
C ARG A 78 12.36 12.12 3.45
N TYR A 79 11.81 12.58 2.32
CA TYR A 79 12.55 12.83 1.09
C TYR A 79 12.67 14.31 0.71
N ARG A 80 11.98 15.21 1.41
CA ARG A 80 11.75 16.63 1.08
C ARG A 80 10.89 16.83 -0.18
N GLU A 81 11.22 16.13 -1.24
CA GLU A 81 10.49 16.11 -2.50
C GLU A 81 9.91 14.72 -2.79
N VAL A 82 8.80 14.69 -3.50
CA VAL A 82 8.11 13.46 -3.92
C VAL A 82 7.46 13.70 -5.28
N VAL A 83 7.12 12.63 -5.99
CA VAL A 83 6.30 12.68 -7.20
C VAL A 83 4.96 12.02 -6.90
N ILE A 84 3.87 12.70 -7.23
CA ILE A 84 2.51 12.24 -6.93
C ILE A 84 1.80 11.92 -8.25
N GLY A 85 1.23 10.72 -8.35
CA GLY A 85 0.39 10.30 -9.46
C GLY A 85 -1.06 10.23 -9.04
N LEU A 86 -1.97 10.76 -9.87
CA LEU A 86 -3.40 10.77 -9.59
C LEU A 86 -4.19 10.10 -10.72
N ALA A 87 -5.21 9.34 -10.34
CA ALA A 87 -6.21 8.81 -11.26
C ALA A 87 -7.60 8.94 -10.63
N LYS A 88 -8.51 9.66 -11.30
CA LYS A 88 -9.86 9.88 -10.78
C LYS A 88 -10.81 8.84 -11.36
N PHE A 89 -11.73 8.35 -10.55
CA PHE A 89 -12.61 7.24 -10.98
C PHE A 89 -13.53 7.64 -12.14
N HIS A 90 -13.90 8.92 -12.25
CA HIS A 90 -14.67 9.42 -13.40
C HIS A 90 -13.89 9.43 -14.73
N GLU A 91 -12.56 9.28 -14.72
CA GLU A 91 -11.76 9.16 -15.94
C GLU A 91 -11.67 7.69 -16.40
N ILE A 92 -12.15 6.74 -15.58
CA ILE A 92 -12.03 5.30 -15.80
C ILE A 92 -13.33 4.74 -16.37
N ALA A 93 -13.22 3.92 -17.42
CA ALA A 93 -14.38 3.30 -18.08
C ALA A 93 -15.27 2.53 -17.10
N ARG A 94 -14.68 1.75 -16.19
CA ARG A 94 -15.44 1.04 -15.14
C ARG A 94 -16.21 2.01 -14.23
N GLY A 95 -15.59 3.12 -13.82
CA GLY A 95 -16.24 4.14 -12.99
C GLY A 95 -17.44 4.77 -13.69
N GLN A 96 -17.35 5.01 -15.00
CA GLN A 96 -18.48 5.50 -15.80
C GLN A 96 -19.60 4.46 -15.95
N ILE A 97 -19.26 3.21 -16.29
CA ILE A 97 -20.22 2.13 -16.52
C ILE A 97 -21.02 1.81 -15.26
N SER A 98 -20.37 1.82 -14.10
CA SER A 98 -20.97 1.44 -12.82
C SER A 98 -21.50 2.64 -12.01
N ASP A 99 -21.45 3.86 -12.57
CA ASP A 99 -21.75 5.13 -11.87
C ASP A 99 -20.90 5.37 -10.59
N ILE A 100 -19.73 4.73 -10.51
CA ILE A 100 -18.75 4.90 -9.44
C ILE A 100 -17.78 6.03 -9.85
N ARG A 101 -18.29 7.26 -9.90
CA ARG A 101 -17.53 8.42 -10.41
C ARG A 101 -16.80 9.19 -9.33
N ASN A 102 -17.27 9.06 -8.09
CA ASN A 102 -16.70 9.72 -6.91
C ASN A 102 -15.58 8.85 -6.33
N GLY A 103 -14.34 9.16 -6.69
CA GLY A 103 -13.18 8.47 -6.16
C GLY A 103 -11.88 8.90 -6.80
N LEU A 104 -10.78 8.53 -6.15
CA LEU A 104 -9.42 8.87 -6.52
C LEU A 104 -8.48 7.78 -6.02
N LEU A 105 -7.52 7.43 -6.86
CA LEU A 105 -6.29 6.73 -6.47
C LEU A 105 -5.12 7.72 -6.52
N LYS A 106 -4.31 7.74 -5.46
CA LYS A 106 -3.09 8.56 -5.35
C LYS A 106 -1.88 7.68 -5.09
N MET A 107 -0.94 7.65 -6.04
CA MET A 107 0.37 7.03 -5.88
C MET A 107 1.40 8.05 -5.38
N VAL A 108 2.21 7.63 -4.42
CA VAL A 108 3.36 8.40 -3.89
C VAL A 108 4.63 7.69 -4.34
N ALA A 109 5.42 8.36 -5.18
CA ALA A 109 6.75 7.91 -5.60
C ALA A 109 7.86 8.72 -4.92
N ASP A 110 9.07 8.18 -4.96
CA ASP A 110 10.26 8.88 -4.50
C ASP A 110 10.63 10.10 -5.38
N PRO A 111 11.64 10.92 -5.00
CA PRO A 111 11.96 12.15 -5.74
C PRO A 111 12.23 11.94 -7.23
N THR A 112 12.78 10.77 -7.61
CA THR A 112 13.09 10.40 -8.99
C THR A 112 11.84 9.95 -9.77
N GLY A 113 10.74 9.67 -9.07
CA GLY A 113 9.51 9.11 -9.63
C GLY A 113 9.66 7.66 -10.08
N GLU A 114 10.69 6.95 -9.63
CA GLU A 114 10.98 5.60 -10.13
C GLU A 114 10.36 4.51 -9.26
N CYS A 115 10.38 4.68 -7.94
CA CYS A 115 9.95 3.64 -7.02
C CYS A 115 8.70 4.05 -6.26
N LEU A 116 7.74 3.13 -6.18
CA LEU A 116 6.54 3.30 -5.39
C LEU A 116 6.87 3.33 -3.88
N ARG A 117 6.27 4.27 -3.15
CA ARG A 117 6.46 4.44 -1.70
C ARG A 117 5.18 4.34 -0.88
N GLY A 118 4.03 4.56 -1.49
CA GLY A 118 2.73 4.35 -0.86
C GLY A 118 1.59 4.72 -1.79
N VAL A 119 0.40 4.30 -1.43
CA VAL A 119 -0.84 4.62 -2.16
C VAL A 119 -1.96 4.92 -1.18
N GLN A 120 -2.82 5.84 -1.58
CA GLN A 120 -4.06 6.16 -0.90
C GLN A 120 -5.21 6.10 -1.91
N ILE A 121 -6.31 5.47 -1.53
CA ILE A 121 -7.51 5.31 -2.37
C ILE A 121 -8.72 5.79 -1.57
N ILE A 122 -9.59 6.55 -2.20
CA ILE A 122 -10.94 6.84 -1.74
C ILE A 122 -11.91 6.53 -2.87
N GLY A 123 -12.94 5.74 -2.61
CA GLY A 123 -13.87 5.28 -3.64
C GLY A 123 -14.42 3.90 -3.34
N GLU A 124 -15.44 3.49 -4.09
CA GLU A 124 -15.99 2.14 -3.95
C GLU A 124 -14.95 1.07 -4.29
N GLY A 125 -14.84 0.05 -3.44
CA GLY A 125 -13.85 -1.01 -3.57
C GLY A 125 -12.42 -0.58 -3.23
N ALA A 126 -12.22 0.56 -2.55
CA ALA A 126 -10.89 1.02 -2.15
C ALA A 126 -10.17 -0.04 -1.29
N THR A 127 -10.87 -0.71 -0.37
CA THR A 127 -10.26 -1.73 0.51
C THR A 127 -9.89 -3.01 -0.23
N GLU A 128 -10.47 -3.27 -1.40
CA GLU A 128 -10.09 -4.39 -2.27
C GLU A 128 -8.95 -4.00 -3.21
N LEU A 129 -9.02 -2.80 -3.81
CA LEU A 129 -8.03 -2.32 -4.76
C LEU A 129 -6.63 -2.18 -4.15
N ILE A 130 -6.54 -1.79 -2.87
CA ILE A 130 -5.27 -1.54 -2.17
C ILE A 130 -4.32 -2.76 -2.12
N HIS A 131 -4.85 -3.97 -2.29
CA HIS A 131 -4.04 -5.19 -2.25
C HIS A 131 -3.08 -5.32 -3.45
N VAL A 132 -3.35 -4.63 -4.57
CA VAL A 132 -2.38 -4.52 -5.68
C VAL A 132 -1.12 -3.81 -5.21
N ASP A 133 -1.26 -2.71 -4.45
CA ASP A 133 -0.12 -1.97 -3.91
C ASP A 133 0.60 -2.70 -2.80
N GLN A 134 -0.12 -3.51 -2.02
CA GLN A 134 0.49 -4.36 -1.01
C GLN A 134 1.54 -5.26 -1.65
N MET A 135 1.18 -5.96 -2.73
CA MET A 135 2.13 -6.79 -3.47
C MET A 135 3.23 -5.94 -4.11
N ALA A 136 2.87 -4.81 -4.73
CA ALA A 136 3.83 -3.94 -5.40
C ALA A 136 4.90 -3.40 -4.44
N LEU A 137 4.51 -2.94 -3.24
CA LEU A 137 5.41 -2.44 -2.22
C LEU A 137 6.29 -3.56 -1.62
N GLN A 138 5.71 -4.74 -1.38
CA GLN A 138 6.47 -5.91 -0.91
C GLN A 138 7.57 -6.34 -1.88
N HIS A 139 7.36 -6.12 -3.18
CA HIS A 139 8.32 -6.44 -4.24
C HIS A 139 9.11 -5.23 -4.75
N ALA A 140 9.03 -4.08 -4.06
CA ALA A 140 9.71 -2.84 -4.44
C ALA A 140 9.48 -2.46 -5.93
N ALA A 141 8.25 -2.61 -6.40
CA ALA A 141 7.87 -2.37 -7.79
C ALA A 141 8.22 -0.94 -8.23
N ARG A 142 8.67 -0.84 -9.48
CA ARG A 142 8.89 0.44 -10.14
C ARG A 142 7.56 0.99 -10.65
N ILE A 143 7.47 2.32 -10.77
CA ILE A 143 6.32 2.98 -11.39
C ILE A 143 6.11 2.48 -12.82
N ASP A 144 7.19 2.27 -13.57
CA ASP A 144 7.15 1.76 -14.94
C ASP A 144 6.46 0.38 -15.02
N SER A 145 6.54 -0.45 -13.97
CA SER A 145 5.87 -1.76 -13.92
C SER A 145 4.34 -1.63 -14.03
N PHE A 146 3.74 -0.57 -13.51
CA PHE A 146 2.30 -0.32 -13.63
C PHE A 146 1.91 0.20 -15.02
N VAL A 147 2.82 0.87 -15.72
CA VAL A 147 2.60 1.34 -17.10
C VAL A 147 2.64 0.16 -18.07
N GLU A 148 3.64 -0.71 -17.92
CA GLU A 148 3.85 -1.86 -18.80
C GLU A 148 2.89 -3.02 -18.50
N ASN A 149 2.36 -3.10 -17.27
CA ASN A 149 1.42 -4.15 -16.91
C ASN A 149 0.09 -4.04 -17.68
N ILE A 150 -0.46 -5.21 -18.03
CA ILE A 150 -1.79 -5.32 -18.61
C ILE A 150 -2.79 -5.44 -17.46
N PHE A 151 -3.65 -4.43 -17.33
CA PHE A 151 -4.82 -4.50 -16.47
C PHE A 151 -6.01 -5.00 -17.28
N ASN A 152 -6.77 -5.95 -16.73
CA ASN A 152 -7.99 -6.44 -17.37
C ASN A 152 -8.99 -5.29 -17.56
N PHE A 153 -9.72 -5.24 -18.68
CA PHE A 153 -10.59 -4.12 -19.01
C PHE A 153 -12.06 -4.56 -19.18
N PRO A 154 -13.05 -3.81 -18.64
CA PRO A 154 -12.92 -2.63 -17.80
C PRO A 154 -12.83 -2.97 -16.29
N THR A 155 -11.91 -2.35 -15.55
CA THR A 155 -11.76 -2.47 -14.09
C THR A 155 -11.34 -1.15 -13.44
N LEU A 156 -11.65 -0.94 -12.16
CA LEU A 156 -11.13 0.20 -11.40
C LEU A 156 -9.61 0.11 -11.17
N ALA A 157 -9.02 -1.08 -11.19
CA ALA A 157 -7.57 -1.25 -11.08
C ALA A 157 -6.79 -0.58 -12.23
N GLU A 158 -7.44 -0.18 -13.34
CA GLU A 158 -6.82 0.66 -14.37
C GLU A 158 -6.35 2.02 -13.83
N THR A 159 -6.92 2.49 -12.71
CA THR A 159 -6.45 3.69 -12.00
C THR A 159 -4.95 3.65 -11.67
N TYR A 160 -4.39 2.47 -11.39
CA TYR A 160 -2.95 2.32 -11.16
C TYR A 160 -2.13 2.74 -12.38
N ARG A 161 -2.54 2.28 -13.57
CA ARG A 161 -1.85 2.62 -14.82
C ARG A 161 -1.95 4.11 -15.12
N VAL A 162 -3.13 4.70 -14.92
CA VAL A 162 -3.35 6.14 -15.13
C VAL A 162 -2.51 6.99 -14.17
N ALA A 163 -2.49 6.64 -12.88
CA ALA A 163 -1.68 7.35 -11.87
C ALA A 163 -0.18 7.18 -12.12
N ALA A 164 0.27 6.01 -12.58
CA ALA A 164 1.65 5.77 -12.96
C ALA A 164 2.06 6.58 -14.20
N LEU A 165 1.19 6.68 -15.21
CA LEU A 165 1.41 7.53 -16.39
C LEU A 165 1.53 9.01 -16.03
N ASP A 166 0.74 9.49 -15.06
CA ASP A 166 0.87 10.86 -14.53
C ASP A 166 2.27 11.10 -13.94
N ILE A 167 2.79 10.17 -13.13
CA ILE A 167 4.16 10.23 -12.60
C ILE A 167 5.21 10.24 -13.73
N VAL A 168 5.07 9.36 -14.73
CA VAL A 168 5.99 9.31 -15.88
C VAL A 168 5.98 10.63 -16.66
N GLY A 169 4.81 11.22 -16.88
CA GLY A 169 4.69 12.52 -17.52
C GLY A 169 5.39 13.63 -16.73
N GLN A 170 5.34 13.60 -15.40
CA GLN A 170 6.06 14.54 -14.53
C GLN A 170 7.58 14.34 -14.59
N ARG A 171 8.07 13.09 -14.63
CA ARG A 171 9.51 12.78 -14.80
C ARG A 171 10.06 13.34 -16.11
N GLN A 172 9.35 13.14 -17.21
CA GLN A 172 9.77 13.63 -18.52
C GLN A 172 9.87 15.16 -18.56
N LYS A 173 8.89 15.87 -17.97
CA LYS A 173 8.93 17.35 -17.87
C LYS A 173 10.16 17.85 -17.10
N ARG A 174 10.53 17.18 -16.00
CA ARG A 174 11.72 17.54 -15.20
C ARG A 174 13.03 17.30 -15.95
N LEU A 175 13.12 16.23 -16.74
CA LEU A 175 14.29 15.96 -17.58
C LEU A 175 14.46 17.04 -18.64
N ILE A 176 13.38 17.42 -19.32
CA ILE A 176 13.40 18.48 -20.33
C ILE A 176 13.80 19.83 -19.70
N SER A 177 13.28 20.17 -18.52
CA SER A 177 13.62 21.44 -17.84
C SER A 177 15.05 21.50 -17.32
N THR A 178 15.69 20.36 -17.06
CA THR A 178 17.09 20.30 -16.59
C THR A 178 18.08 20.36 -17.76
N ALA A 179 17.63 19.99 -18.97
CA ALA A 179 18.43 20.00 -20.18
C ALA A 179 18.41 21.35 -20.94
N ALA A 180 17.54 22.28 -20.54
CA ALA A 180 17.39 23.63 -21.10
C ALA A 180 18.13 24.66 -20.23
#